data_AF-A0A8D0CX55-F1
#
_entry.id   AF-A0A8D0CX55-F1
#
_cell.length_a   1.000
_cell.length_b   1.000
_cell.length_c   1.000
_cell.angle_alpha   90.00
_cell.angle_beta   90.00
_cell.angle_gamma   90.00
#
_symmetry.space_group_name_H-M   'P 1'
#
loop_
_entity.id
_entity.type
_entity.pdbx_description
1 polymer ?
#
loop_
_entity_poly.entity_id
_entity_poly.type
_entity_poly.pdbx_seq_one_letter_code
_entity_poly.pdbx_strand_id
1 'polypeptide(L)'
;YEGRAIMEIDGQTSRLHLSKVTMKDSRRYQCSVMIPNDDEGTTAATTSLLVLVPPSPPICRIQGEAAYWHNVTLTCMSNEGSPIPVYEWKSYSVKNTPRQFPPKTIEKDGALSLFNISRDTSGFYICTSTNRIGSASCNFTLAVTPGNMNIGSTAGIIVGVLAGVVLLGIVILCYCKKKGKKEKYAEGGKERHDGKGSDVDSQRYQEDQQDRRRGSRDRLDDERSHYSGSQDRLDDQRNRSSGSRDRLDDQRGRYGGSRDRLDDQRDRYRGSRDRLDDQRDRYGGSRDRLDDQRDRYGGSRDRLDDQRNHYGGSRDRLDDQRDRYGGSRDRLDDRRDRSAGSRDRLDYIDDQNKNRY
;
A
#
# COMPACT_ATOMS: atom_id res chain seq x y z
N TYR A 1 32.15 23.53 -25.96
CA TYR A 1 31.55 24.41 -24.94
C TYR A 1 31.45 25.82 -25.51
N GLU A 2 30.64 26.05 -26.54
CA GLU A 2 30.53 27.37 -27.16
C GLU A 2 29.88 28.36 -26.17
N GLY A 3 30.63 29.39 -25.75
CA GLY A 3 30.15 30.48 -24.89
C GLY A 3 29.75 30.10 -23.44
N ARG A 4 29.85 28.81 -23.06
CA ARG A 4 29.47 28.30 -21.73
C ARG A 4 30.65 27.94 -20.83
N ALA A 5 31.87 28.03 -21.36
CA ALA A 5 33.09 27.79 -20.61
C ALA A 5 34.06 28.96 -20.83
N ILE A 6 34.52 29.56 -19.74
CA ILE A 6 35.49 30.65 -19.74
C ILE A 6 36.65 30.22 -18.84
N MET A 7 37.88 30.40 -19.33
CA MET A 7 39.07 30.19 -18.53
C MET A 7 39.65 31.55 -18.16
N GLU A 8 39.77 31.81 -16.88
CA GLU A 8 40.38 33.02 -16.33
C GLU A 8 41.74 32.69 -15.75
N ILE A 9 42.76 33.43 -16.17
CA ILE A 9 44.14 33.26 -15.69
C ILE A 9 44.52 34.52 -14.94
N ASP A 10 44.85 34.37 -13.66
CA ASP A 10 45.23 35.46 -12.76
C ASP A 10 46.57 35.12 -12.12
N GLY A 11 47.65 35.62 -12.74
CA GLY A 11 49.03 35.37 -12.33
C GLY A 11 49.36 33.88 -12.24
N GLN A 12 49.28 33.32 -11.04
CA GLN A 12 49.57 31.91 -10.72
C GLN A 12 48.32 31.00 -10.69
N THR A 13 47.11 31.54 -10.79
CA THR A 13 45.85 30.76 -10.68
C THR A 13 45.13 30.69 -12.03
N SER A 14 44.74 29.48 -12.45
CA SER A 14 43.81 29.28 -13.58
C SER A 14 42.46 28.78 -13.07
N ARG A 15 41.37 29.45 -13.45
CA ARG A 15 39.98 29.16 -13.04
C ARG A 15 39.13 28.83 -14.26
N LEU A 16 38.44 27.70 -14.24
CA LEU A 16 37.47 27.31 -15.26
C LEU A 16 36.05 27.65 -14.78
N HIS A 17 35.42 28.64 -15.39
CA HIS A 17 34.03 29.03 -15.16
C HIS A 17 33.11 28.33 -16.16
N LEU A 18 32.20 27.51 -15.67
CA LEU A 18 31.17 26.84 -16.47
C LEU A 18 29.80 27.46 -16.16
N SER A 19 29.11 27.96 -17.18
CA SER A 19 27.78 28.56 -17.06
C SER A 19 26.71 27.70 -17.75
N LYS A 20 25.47 27.76 -17.26
CA LYS A 20 24.33 26.96 -17.77
C LYS A 20 24.71 25.48 -17.90
N VAL A 21 25.21 24.92 -16.79
CA VAL A 21 25.64 23.52 -16.72
C VAL A 21 24.43 22.59 -16.83
N THR A 22 24.63 21.47 -17.51
CA THR A 22 23.60 20.44 -17.74
C THR A 22 24.07 19.09 -17.20
N MET A 23 23.16 18.12 -17.11
CA MET A 23 23.50 16.72 -16.75
C MET A 23 24.72 16.18 -17.53
N LYS A 24 24.81 16.53 -18.82
CA LYS A 24 25.89 16.12 -19.74
C LYS A 24 27.26 16.69 -19.38
N ASP A 25 27.31 17.74 -18.56
CA ASP A 25 28.55 18.35 -18.09
C ASP A 25 29.09 17.64 -16.83
N SER A 26 28.39 16.61 -16.31
CA SER A 26 28.85 15.75 -15.23
C SER A 26 29.93 14.78 -15.73
N ARG A 27 31.19 15.13 -15.51
CA ARG A 27 32.36 14.36 -15.97
C ARG A 27 33.59 14.69 -15.12
N ARG A 28 34.67 13.95 -15.36
CA ARG A 28 35.98 14.25 -14.79
C ARG A 28 36.67 15.31 -15.64
N TYR A 29 37.05 16.41 -15.00
CA TYR A 29 37.84 17.50 -15.57
C TYR A 29 39.29 17.33 -15.14
N GLN A 30 40.22 17.64 -16.05
CA GLN A 30 41.64 17.60 -15.79
C GLN A 30 42.22 18.97 -16.06
N CYS A 31 42.93 19.52 -15.08
CA CYS A 31 43.79 20.67 -15.26
C CYS A 31 45.20 20.15 -15.49
N SER A 32 45.85 20.60 -16.56
CA SER A 32 47.23 20.26 -16.91
C SER A 32 48.03 21.53 -17.11
N VAL A 33 49.23 21.58 -16.54
CA VAL A 33 50.18 22.68 -16.66
C VAL A 33 51.38 22.16 -17.45
N MET A 34 51.87 22.95 -18.41
CA MET A 34 53.11 22.66 -19.13
C MET A 34 54.18 23.67 -18.69
N ILE A 35 55.25 23.17 -18.09
CA ILE A 35 56.40 23.97 -17.66
C ILE A 35 57.55 23.68 -18.64
N PRO A 36 58.08 24.69 -19.35
CA PRO A 36 59.19 24.45 -20.28
C PRO A 36 60.41 23.89 -19.56
N ASN A 37 60.97 22.79 -20.08
CA ASN A 37 62.17 22.10 -19.59
C ASN A 37 62.03 21.43 -18.21
N ASP A 38 60.79 21.17 -17.75
CA ASP A 38 60.53 20.45 -16.51
C ASP A 38 59.54 19.30 -16.78
N ASP A 39 60.10 18.10 -16.96
CA ASP A 39 59.36 16.85 -17.16
C ASP A 39 59.21 16.06 -15.84
N GLU A 40 59.67 16.61 -14.71
CA GLU A 40 59.60 15.97 -13.40
C GLU A 40 58.44 16.55 -12.56
N GLY A 41 57.76 15.71 -11.76
CA GLY A 41 56.68 16.13 -10.86
C GLY A 41 55.25 15.91 -11.35
N THR A 42 54.27 16.52 -10.65
CA THR A 42 52.83 16.35 -10.93
C THR A 42 52.29 17.52 -11.74
N THR A 43 52.27 17.37 -13.06
CA THR A 43 51.83 18.42 -14.01
C THR A 43 50.34 18.41 -14.29
N ALA A 44 49.57 17.47 -13.72
CA ALA A 44 48.14 17.37 -13.92
C ALA A 44 47.37 17.01 -12.64
N ALA A 45 46.21 17.65 -12.45
CA ALA A 45 45.27 17.37 -11.38
C ALA A 45 43.88 17.08 -11.97
N THR A 46 43.15 16.11 -11.40
CA THR A 46 41.81 15.74 -11.86
C THR A 46 40.77 16.00 -10.78
N THR A 47 39.57 16.42 -11.19
CA THR A 47 38.41 16.64 -10.33
C THR A 47 37.14 16.17 -11.03
N SER A 48 36.12 15.75 -10.28
CA SER A 48 34.85 15.27 -10.84
C SER A 48 33.74 16.27 -10.56
N LEU A 49 33.09 16.76 -11.61
CA LEU A 49 31.89 17.57 -11.49
C LEU A 49 30.66 16.66 -11.59
N LEU A 50 29.75 16.76 -10.62
CA LEU A 50 28.43 16.14 -10.68
C LEU A 50 27.37 17.24 -10.65
N VAL A 51 26.67 17.42 -11.77
CA VAL A 51 25.57 18.39 -11.88
C VAL A 51 24.32 17.77 -11.28
N LEU A 52 23.67 18.49 -10.36
CA LEU A 52 22.52 18.01 -9.62
C LEU A 52 21.24 18.59 -10.21
N VAL A 53 20.28 17.73 -10.53
CA VAL A 53 19.04 18.11 -11.20
C VAL A 53 17.89 17.35 -10.53
N PRO A 54 16.78 18.03 -10.17
CA PRO A 54 15.60 17.35 -9.67
C PRO A 54 15.05 16.39 -10.73
N PRO A 55 14.36 15.31 -10.32
CA PRO A 55 13.75 14.40 -11.28
C PRO A 55 12.73 15.14 -12.17
N SER A 56 12.76 14.88 -13.47
CA SER A 56 11.69 15.33 -14.37
C SER A 56 10.38 14.59 -14.05
N PRO A 57 9.20 15.12 -14.43
CA PRO A 57 7.95 14.38 -14.38
C PRO A 57 8.10 12.99 -15.02
N PRO A 58 7.91 11.89 -14.26
CA PRO A 58 8.17 10.55 -14.78
C PRO A 58 7.14 10.15 -15.83
N ILE A 59 7.55 9.30 -16.76
CA ILE A 59 6.70 8.74 -17.80
C ILE A 59 6.20 7.38 -17.31
N CYS A 60 4.90 7.31 -16.98
CA CYS A 60 4.20 6.08 -16.61
C CYS A 60 3.73 5.33 -17.89
N ARG A 61 4.06 4.04 -18.03
CA ARG A 61 3.55 3.17 -19.12
C ARG A 61 3.10 1.81 -18.59
N ILE A 62 2.26 1.12 -19.34
CA ILE A 62 1.86 -0.26 -19.09
C ILE A 62 2.48 -1.19 -20.13
N GLN A 63 2.97 -2.33 -19.67
CA GLN A 63 3.41 -3.45 -20.49
C GLN A 63 2.52 -4.65 -20.19
N GLY A 64 2.01 -5.30 -21.24
CA GLY A 64 1.04 -6.39 -21.13
C GLY A 64 -0.40 -5.94 -21.33
N GLU A 65 -1.32 -6.91 -21.25
CA GLU A 65 -2.74 -6.71 -21.49
C GLU A 65 -3.50 -6.58 -20.17
N ALA A 66 -4.26 -5.49 -20.01
CA ALA A 66 -5.06 -5.22 -18.82
C ALA A 66 -6.37 -6.03 -18.81
N ALA A 67 -6.27 -7.36 -18.93
CA ALA A 67 -7.39 -8.29 -18.90
C ALA A 67 -7.41 -9.15 -17.64
N TYR A 68 -8.58 -9.61 -17.20
CA TYR A 68 -8.67 -10.51 -16.03
C TYR A 68 -7.76 -11.72 -16.17
N TRP A 69 -7.06 -12.06 -15.09
CA TRP A 69 -6.11 -13.18 -14.98
C TRP A 69 -4.79 -13.01 -15.75
N HIS A 70 -4.56 -11.86 -16.38
CA HIS A 70 -3.29 -11.54 -17.01
C HIS A 70 -2.29 -10.94 -16.01
N ASN A 71 -1.04 -10.81 -16.44
CA ASN A 71 0.02 -10.15 -15.71
C ASN A 71 0.41 -8.87 -16.46
N VAL A 72 0.59 -7.78 -15.74
CA VAL A 72 0.97 -6.49 -16.31
C VAL A 72 2.09 -5.87 -15.50
N THR A 73 2.93 -5.09 -16.18
CA THR A 73 3.99 -4.32 -15.54
C THR A 73 3.80 -2.84 -15.83
N LEU A 74 3.67 -2.04 -14.77
CA LEU A 74 3.64 -0.59 -14.87
C LEU A 74 5.08 -0.07 -14.73
N THR A 75 5.57 0.68 -15.71
CA THR A 75 6.91 1.25 -15.69
C THR A 75 6.84 2.74 -15.43
N CYS A 76 7.71 3.24 -14.56
CA CYS A 76 7.85 4.66 -14.24
C CYS A 76 9.31 5.07 -14.39
N MET A 77 9.57 6.03 -15.27
CA MET A 77 10.93 6.47 -15.57
C MET A 77 10.98 7.96 -15.85
N SER A 78 11.90 8.65 -15.17
CA SER A 78 12.21 10.06 -15.38
C SER A 78 13.34 10.19 -16.41
N ASN A 79 13.16 11.06 -17.41
CA ASN A 79 14.19 11.30 -18.44
C ASN A 79 15.40 12.05 -17.87
N GLU A 80 15.17 12.90 -16.86
CA GLU A 80 16.21 13.66 -16.18
C GLU A 80 16.14 13.44 -14.67
N GLY A 81 17.29 13.52 -14.00
CA GLY A 81 17.43 13.38 -12.56
C GLY A 81 18.86 12.99 -12.18
N SER A 82 19.54 13.83 -11.41
CA SER A 82 20.89 13.55 -10.89
C SER A 82 21.04 14.00 -9.44
N PRO A 83 21.47 13.13 -8.51
CA PRO A 83 21.72 11.69 -8.68
C PRO A 83 20.53 10.87 -9.20
N ILE A 84 20.78 9.62 -9.59
CA ILE A 84 19.75 8.71 -10.13
C ILE A 84 18.58 8.64 -9.13
N PRO A 85 17.34 8.94 -9.55
CA PRO A 85 16.20 8.94 -8.65
C PRO A 85 15.77 7.53 -8.25
N VAL A 86 15.24 7.43 -7.04
CA VAL A 86 14.54 6.26 -6.51
C VAL A 86 13.06 6.40 -6.82
N TYR A 87 12.41 5.30 -7.18
CA TYR A 87 11.01 5.27 -7.56
C TYR A 87 10.20 4.51 -6.52
N GLU A 88 9.01 5.04 -6.18
CA GLU A 88 8.07 4.44 -5.25
C GLU A 88 6.65 4.50 -5.84
N TRP A 89 5.94 3.38 -5.79
CA TRP A 89 4.55 3.28 -6.24
C TRP A 89 3.54 3.29 -5.09
N LYS A 90 2.40 3.94 -5.32
CA LYS A 90 1.22 3.90 -4.44
C LYS A 90 -0.02 3.53 -5.24
N SER A 91 -0.87 2.65 -4.69
CA SER A 91 -2.12 2.22 -5.31
C SER A 91 -3.33 2.80 -4.58
N TYR A 92 -4.34 3.18 -5.36
CA TYR A 92 -5.62 3.68 -4.91
C TYR A 92 -6.74 2.97 -5.65
N SER A 93 -7.86 2.71 -4.96
CA SER A 93 -9.06 2.18 -5.61
C SER A 93 -9.70 3.19 -6.57
N VAL A 94 -10.66 2.74 -7.37
CA VAL A 94 -11.54 3.63 -8.17
C VAL A 94 -12.28 4.67 -7.34
N LYS A 95 -12.44 4.47 -6.02
CA LYS A 95 -13.02 5.44 -5.08
C LYS A 95 -11.95 6.34 -4.42
N ASN A 96 -10.73 6.35 -4.95
CA ASN A 96 -9.58 7.10 -4.44
C ASN A 96 -9.18 6.72 -2.99
N THR A 97 -9.41 5.47 -2.58
CA THR A 97 -8.98 4.98 -1.26
C THR A 97 -7.63 4.28 -1.36
N PRO A 98 -6.64 4.60 -0.50
CA PRO A 98 -5.34 3.93 -0.50
C PRO A 98 -5.48 2.41 -0.37
N ARG A 99 -4.69 1.65 -1.14
CA ARG A 99 -4.72 0.19 -1.17
C ARG A 99 -3.30 -0.36 -1.09
N GLN A 100 -3.12 -1.42 -0.31
CA GLN A 100 -1.88 -2.20 -0.35
C GLN A 100 -1.80 -3.02 -1.64
N PHE A 101 -0.59 -3.23 -2.13
CA PHE A 101 -0.36 -4.10 -3.27
C PHE A 101 -0.68 -5.57 -2.93
N PRO A 102 -1.15 -6.36 -3.91
CA PRO A 102 -1.24 -7.81 -3.75
C PRO A 102 0.10 -8.42 -3.30
N PRO A 103 0.12 -9.49 -2.49
CA PRO A 103 1.34 -10.03 -1.89
C PRO A 103 2.37 -10.57 -2.90
N LYS A 104 1.97 -10.87 -4.14
CA LYS A 104 2.86 -11.34 -5.22
C LYS A 104 3.44 -10.19 -6.05
N THR A 105 3.14 -8.94 -5.71
CA THR A 105 3.59 -7.77 -6.49
C THR A 105 5.10 -7.60 -6.35
N ILE A 106 5.77 -7.29 -7.46
CA ILE A 106 7.21 -7.04 -7.48
C ILE A 106 7.43 -5.58 -7.89
N GLU A 107 8.09 -4.81 -7.04
CA GLU A 107 8.49 -3.43 -7.30
C GLU A 107 10.02 -3.33 -7.34
N LYS A 108 10.57 -2.95 -8.50
CA LYS A 108 12.03 -2.83 -8.69
C LYS A 108 12.35 -1.76 -9.74
N ASP A 109 13.26 -0.85 -9.42
CA ASP A 109 13.79 0.17 -10.34
C ASP A 109 12.69 0.94 -11.11
N GLY A 110 11.58 1.27 -10.43
CA GLY A 110 10.43 1.96 -11.04
C GLY A 110 9.46 1.08 -11.82
N ALA A 111 9.71 -0.22 -11.94
CA ALA A 111 8.78 -1.18 -12.52
C ALA A 111 7.95 -1.88 -11.43
N LEU A 112 6.63 -1.85 -11.57
CA LEU A 112 5.65 -2.49 -10.70
C LEU A 112 4.95 -3.62 -11.46
N SER A 113 5.28 -4.87 -11.13
CA SER A 113 4.70 -6.06 -11.77
C SER A 113 3.56 -6.62 -10.94
N LEU A 114 2.35 -6.61 -11.52
CA LEU A 114 1.11 -7.10 -10.94
C LEU A 114 0.73 -8.42 -11.62
N PHE A 115 0.42 -9.43 -10.80
CA PHE A 115 0.11 -10.78 -11.28
C PHE A 115 -1.36 -11.14 -11.02
N ASN A 116 -1.96 -11.90 -11.94
CA ASN A 116 -3.35 -12.34 -11.88
C ASN A 116 -4.30 -11.16 -11.59
N ILE A 117 -4.26 -10.14 -12.44
CA ILE A 117 -5.05 -8.92 -12.24
C ILE A 117 -6.56 -9.19 -12.31
N SER A 118 -7.34 -8.41 -11.58
CA SER A 118 -8.78 -8.58 -11.43
C SER A 118 -9.50 -7.23 -11.46
N ARG A 119 -10.83 -7.23 -11.27
CA ARG A 119 -11.58 -5.97 -11.13
C ARG A 119 -11.02 -5.11 -9.98
N ASP A 120 -10.59 -5.75 -8.90
CA ASP A 120 -10.12 -5.04 -7.70
C ASP A 120 -8.75 -4.39 -7.91
N THR A 121 -7.96 -4.83 -8.88
CA THR A 121 -6.71 -4.16 -9.24
C THR A 121 -6.95 -2.92 -10.11
N SER A 122 -8.20 -2.64 -10.51
CA SER A 122 -8.51 -1.39 -11.21
C SER A 122 -8.50 -0.19 -10.25
N GLY A 123 -7.98 0.94 -10.73
CA GLY A 123 -7.84 2.15 -9.93
C GLY A 123 -6.70 3.05 -10.40
N PHE A 124 -6.17 3.86 -9.48
CA PHE A 124 -5.10 4.81 -9.75
C PHE A 124 -3.79 4.32 -9.15
N TYR A 125 -2.72 4.44 -9.92
CA TYR A 125 -1.36 4.08 -9.54
C TYR A 125 -0.50 5.32 -9.68
N ILE A 126 0.05 5.80 -8.55
CA ILE A 126 0.88 6.99 -8.51
C ILE A 126 2.32 6.55 -8.29
N CYS A 127 3.17 6.80 -9.28
CA CYS A 127 4.61 6.66 -9.11
C CYS A 127 5.21 7.99 -8.67
N THR A 128 6.09 7.96 -7.68
CA THR A 128 6.88 9.11 -7.25
C THR A 128 8.36 8.83 -7.50
N SER A 129 8.98 9.65 -8.35
CA SER A 129 10.41 9.67 -8.61
C SER A 129 11.06 10.70 -7.68
N THR A 130 12.01 10.25 -6.85
CA THR A 130 12.59 11.08 -5.78
C THR A 130 14.10 11.00 -5.80
N ASN A 131 14.74 12.16 -5.63
CA ASN A 131 16.17 12.28 -5.42
C ASN A 131 16.42 13.40 -4.40
N ARG A 132 17.67 13.56 -3.92
CA ARG A 132 18.05 14.56 -2.91
C ARG A 132 17.74 16.02 -3.30
N ILE A 133 17.48 16.29 -4.58
CA ILE A 133 17.18 17.63 -5.09
C ILE A 133 15.68 17.90 -5.14
N GLY A 134 14.85 16.87 -5.25
CA GLY A 134 13.40 17.03 -5.36
C GLY A 134 12.69 15.75 -5.75
N SER A 135 11.39 15.87 -5.97
CA SER A 135 10.52 14.77 -6.39
C SER A 135 9.54 15.22 -7.47
N ALA A 136 9.16 14.27 -8.32
CA ALA A 136 8.12 14.42 -9.32
C ALA A 136 7.31 13.13 -9.41
N SER A 137 6.04 13.21 -9.79
CA SER A 137 5.15 12.04 -9.81
C SER A 137 4.31 11.95 -11.08
N CYS A 138 3.90 10.73 -11.43
CA CYS A 138 2.94 10.46 -12.49
C CYS A 138 1.77 9.64 -11.95
N ASN A 139 0.56 9.99 -12.37
CA ASN A 139 -0.66 9.27 -12.06
C ASN A 139 -1.07 8.43 -13.29
N PHE A 140 -1.24 7.13 -13.09
CA PHE A 140 -1.65 6.18 -14.11
C PHE A 140 -2.97 5.52 -13.71
N THR A 141 -3.96 5.53 -14.61
CA THR A 141 -5.25 4.85 -14.37
C THR A 141 -5.21 3.46 -14.99
N LEU A 142 -5.34 2.42 -14.18
CA LEU A 142 -5.44 1.03 -14.62
C LEU A 142 -6.91 0.62 -14.65
N ALA A 143 -7.42 0.29 -15.84
CA ALA A 143 -8.74 -0.27 -16.03
C ALA A 143 -8.61 -1.71 -16.53
N VAL A 144 -9.01 -2.68 -15.70
CA VAL A 144 -8.94 -4.10 -16.06
C VAL A 144 -10.27 -4.55 -16.64
N THR A 145 -10.25 -5.02 -17.88
CA THR A 145 -11.44 -5.52 -18.59
C THR A 145 -11.56 -7.04 -18.48
N PRO A 146 -12.78 -7.60 -18.49
CA PRO A 146 -12.93 -9.03 -18.74
C PRO A 146 -12.27 -9.37 -20.08
N GLY A 147 -11.41 -10.39 -20.09
CA GLY A 147 -10.91 -10.96 -21.32
C GLY A 147 -12.10 -11.30 -22.21
N ASN A 148 -12.03 -10.87 -23.47
CA ASN A 148 -12.96 -11.24 -24.52
C ASN A 148 -13.05 -12.77 -24.55
N MET A 149 -14.11 -13.33 -23.95
CA MET A 149 -14.42 -14.75 -24.11
C MET A 149 -14.59 -15.01 -25.60
N ASN A 150 -13.76 -15.92 -26.14
CA ASN A 150 -13.76 -16.30 -27.54
C ASN A 150 -15.21 -16.46 -28.05
N ILE A 151 -15.54 -15.73 -29.11
CA ILE A 151 -16.85 -15.69 -29.80
C ILE A 151 -17.42 -17.09 -30.10
N GLY A 152 -16.58 -18.13 -30.14
CA GLY A 152 -16.99 -19.53 -30.28
C GLY A 152 -17.85 -20.07 -29.12
N SER A 153 -17.65 -19.63 -27.88
CA SER A 153 -18.43 -20.14 -26.74
C SER A 153 -19.85 -19.55 -26.70
N THR A 154 -20.01 -18.30 -27.13
CA THR A 154 -21.32 -17.62 -27.19
C THR A 154 -22.16 -18.17 -28.35
N ALA A 155 -21.54 -18.47 -29.50
CA ALA A 155 -22.21 -19.11 -30.62
C ALA A 155 -22.73 -20.52 -30.26
N GLY A 156 -21.95 -21.31 -29.52
CA GLY A 156 -22.36 -22.65 -29.08
C GLY A 156 -23.59 -22.64 -28.16
N ILE A 157 -23.68 -21.69 -27.23
CA ILE A 157 -24.84 -21.55 -26.34
C ILE A 157 -26.10 -21.15 -27.13
N ILE A 158 -25.97 -20.22 -28.08
CA ILE A 158 -27.11 -19.76 -28.89
C ILE A 158 -27.66 -20.89 -29.77
N VAL A 159 -26.78 -21.66 -30.41
CA VAL A 159 -27.17 -22.83 -31.23
C VAL A 159 -27.79 -23.93 -30.36
N GLY A 160 -27.23 -24.18 -29.18
CA GLY A 160 -27.77 -25.16 -28.22
C GLY A 160 -29.17 -24.78 -27.72
N VAL A 161 -29.39 -23.51 -27.38
CA VAL A 161 -30.71 -23.02 -26.94
C VAL A 161 -31.73 -23.09 -28.08
N LEU A 162 -31.35 -22.69 -29.30
CA LEU A 162 -32.22 -22.81 -30.48
C LEU A 162 -32.60 -24.25 -30.77
N ALA A 163 -31.64 -25.18 -30.76
CA ALA A 163 -31.90 -26.60 -30.96
C ALA A 163 -32.79 -27.19 -29.85
N GLY A 164 -32.56 -26.79 -28.59
CA GLY A 164 -33.37 -27.20 -27.45
C GLY A 164 -34.83 -26.75 -27.56
N VAL A 165 -35.07 -25.49 -27.93
CA VAL A 165 -36.42 -24.94 -28.13
C VAL A 165 -37.15 -25.65 -29.27
N VAL A 166 -36.45 -25.95 -30.37
CA VAL A 166 -37.02 -26.69 -31.50
C VAL A 166 -37.40 -28.12 -31.09
N LEU A 167 -36.53 -28.83 -30.37
CA LEU A 167 -36.84 -30.18 -29.85
C LEU A 167 -38.02 -30.16 -28.89
N LEU A 168 -38.09 -29.17 -28.00
CA LEU A 168 -39.19 -29.02 -27.05
C LEU A 168 -40.51 -28.71 -27.77
N GLY A 169 -40.48 -27.89 -28.83
CA GLY A 169 -41.62 -27.66 -29.71
C GLY A 169 -42.09 -28.93 -30.44
N ILE A 170 -41.17 -29.76 -30.95
CA ILE A 170 -41.49 -31.04 -31.58
C ILE A 170 -42.13 -32.00 -30.58
N VAL A 171 -41.60 -32.09 -29.35
CA VAL A 171 -42.18 -32.92 -28.28
C VAL A 171 -43.60 -32.45 -27.94
N ILE A 172 -43.82 -31.14 -27.78
CA ILE A 172 -45.15 -30.57 -27.53
C ILE A 172 -46.11 -30.92 -28.67
N LEU A 173 -45.70 -30.75 -29.93
CA LEU A 173 -46.50 -31.11 -31.11
C LEU A 173 -46.86 -32.62 -31.13
N CYS A 174 -45.91 -33.49 -30.76
CA CYS A 174 -46.15 -34.92 -30.63
C CYS A 174 -47.17 -35.25 -29.52
N TYR A 175 -47.10 -34.56 -28.38
CA TYR A 175 -48.07 -34.72 -27.29
C TYR A 175 -49.47 -34.20 -27.66
N CYS A 176 -49.55 -33.06 -28.36
CA CYS A 176 -50.82 -32.51 -28.86
C CYS A 176 -51.45 -33.42 -29.92
N LYS A 177 -50.66 -34.02 -30.84
CA LYS A 177 -51.17 -34.98 -31.82
C LYS A 177 -51.61 -36.31 -31.20
N LYS A 178 -50.99 -36.74 -30.09
CA LYS A 178 -51.40 -37.96 -29.36
C LYS A 178 -52.73 -37.78 -28.60
N LYS A 179 -53.08 -36.55 -28.21
CA LYS A 179 -54.35 -36.25 -27.53
C LYS A 179 -55.55 -36.08 -28.49
N GLY A 180 -55.31 -35.86 -29.78
CA GLY A 180 -56.34 -35.70 -30.82
C GLY A 180 -56.93 -36.99 -31.41
N LYS A 181 -56.67 -38.17 -30.82
CA LYS A 181 -57.22 -39.47 -31.27
C LYS A 181 -57.89 -40.26 -30.15
N LYS A 182 -58.77 -39.64 -29.36
CA LYS A 182 -59.80 -40.35 -28.58
C LYS A 182 -61.01 -39.43 -28.41
N GLU A 183 -62.02 -39.61 -29.27
CA GLU A 183 -63.46 -39.38 -28.99
C GLU A 183 -64.27 -39.42 -30.31
N LYS A 184 -64.96 -40.53 -30.56
CA LYS A 184 -66.24 -40.60 -31.28
C LYS A 184 -67.02 -41.81 -30.76
N TYR A 185 -68.15 -41.57 -30.10
CA TYR A 185 -69.49 -42.17 -30.30
C TYR A 185 -70.37 -41.77 -29.10
N ALA A 186 -71.46 -41.07 -29.37
CA ALA A 186 -72.45 -40.62 -28.40
C ALA A 186 -73.81 -41.30 -28.68
N GLU A 187 -74.48 -41.61 -27.56
CA GLU A 187 -75.93 -41.59 -27.27
C GLU A 187 -76.95 -42.54 -27.92
N GLY A 188 -77.85 -43.03 -27.05
CA GLY A 188 -79.21 -43.49 -27.38
C GLY A 188 -79.81 -44.45 -26.35
N GLY A 189 -80.53 -43.94 -25.34
CA GLY A 189 -81.26 -44.74 -24.35
C GLY A 189 -82.71 -45.07 -24.72
N LYS A 190 -83.39 -45.90 -23.89
CA LYS A 190 -84.86 -45.90 -23.64
C LYS A 190 -85.30 -46.88 -22.53
N GLU A 191 -86.53 -46.66 -22.07
CA GLU A 191 -87.14 -46.85 -20.75
C GLU A 191 -87.85 -48.20 -20.46
N ARG A 192 -88.05 -48.46 -19.15
CA ARG A 192 -89.19 -49.06 -18.37
C ARG A 192 -89.88 -50.37 -18.79
N HIS A 193 -90.17 -51.23 -17.79
CA HIS A 193 -91.46 -51.89 -17.46
C HIS A 193 -91.27 -52.76 -16.19
N ASP A 194 -91.95 -52.48 -15.07
CA ASP A 194 -93.23 -53.06 -14.57
C ASP A 194 -93.16 -54.46 -13.92
N GLY A 195 -93.39 -54.49 -12.59
CA GLY A 195 -94.58 -55.17 -12.02
C GLY A 195 -94.45 -56.51 -11.25
N LYS A 196 -95.06 -56.52 -10.04
CA LYS A 196 -95.52 -57.61 -9.13
C LYS A 196 -94.43 -58.33 -8.30
N GLY A 197 -94.48 -58.39 -6.96
CA GLY A 197 -95.56 -58.76 -6.01
C GLY A 197 -95.31 -60.21 -5.57
N SER A 198 -95.33 -60.70 -4.33
CA SER A 198 -95.78 -60.30 -2.99
C SER A 198 -94.93 -61.07 -1.95
N ASP A 199 -94.84 -60.61 -0.71
CA ASP A 199 -95.24 -61.40 0.48
C ASP A 199 -94.85 -60.69 1.79
N VAL A 200 -95.72 -60.92 2.77
CA VAL A 200 -96.00 -60.13 3.95
C VAL A 200 -95.28 -60.71 5.18
N ASP A 201 -95.04 -59.82 6.14
CA ASP A 201 -94.76 -60.08 7.56
C ASP A 201 -93.59 -61.00 7.91
N SER A 202 -92.42 -60.38 8.11
CA SER A 202 -91.53 -60.72 9.24
C SER A 202 -90.55 -59.59 9.61
N GLN A 203 -90.59 -58.42 8.95
CA GLN A 203 -89.55 -57.40 9.11
C GLN A 203 -89.94 -56.19 9.98
N ARG A 204 -91.21 -56.09 10.41
CA ARG A 204 -91.73 -54.87 11.07
C ARG A 204 -91.32 -54.68 12.54
N TYR A 205 -90.76 -55.69 13.20
CA TYR A 205 -90.23 -55.55 14.57
C TYR A 205 -88.70 -55.35 14.62
N GLN A 206 -87.99 -55.48 13.48
CA GLN A 206 -86.53 -55.28 13.41
C GLN A 206 -86.14 -53.91 12.84
N GLU A 207 -86.96 -53.32 11.95
CA GLU A 207 -86.70 -51.98 11.38
C GLU A 207 -86.81 -50.86 12.43
N ASP A 208 -87.78 -50.90 13.33
CA ASP A 208 -88.00 -49.86 14.36
C ASP A 208 -86.85 -49.75 15.39
N GLN A 209 -86.16 -50.87 15.67
CA GLN A 209 -84.93 -50.85 16.49
C GLN A 209 -83.69 -50.43 15.70
N GLN A 210 -83.63 -50.72 14.40
CA GLN A 210 -82.54 -50.27 13.54
C GLN A 210 -82.61 -48.77 13.29
N ASP A 211 -83.79 -48.19 13.11
CA ASP A 211 -83.97 -46.75 12.87
C ASP A 211 -83.66 -45.90 14.12
N ARG A 212 -83.99 -46.39 15.33
CA ARG A 212 -83.54 -45.74 16.57
C ARG A 212 -82.02 -45.82 16.76
N ARG A 213 -81.39 -46.94 16.37
CA ARG A 213 -79.93 -47.07 16.40
C ARG A 213 -79.27 -46.19 15.33
N ARG A 214 -79.88 -46.03 14.16
CA ARG A 214 -79.43 -45.16 13.07
C ARG A 214 -79.47 -43.70 13.48
N GLY A 215 -80.60 -43.22 13.99
CA GLY A 215 -80.72 -41.84 14.47
C GLY A 215 -79.82 -41.52 15.68
N SER A 216 -79.53 -42.49 16.54
CA SER A 216 -78.54 -42.32 17.62
C SER A 216 -77.10 -42.27 17.09
N ARG A 217 -76.81 -43.01 16.01
CA ARG A 217 -75.49 -43.01 15.34
C ARG A 217 -75.27 -41.73 14.55
N ASP A 218 -76.28 -41.27 13.82
CA ASP A 218 -76.26 -40.02 13.05
C ASP A 218 -76.04 -38.83 13.99
N ARG A 219 -76.67 -38.81 15.17
CA ARG A 219 -76.46 -37.75 16.17
C ARG A 219 -75.04 -37.77 16.76
N LEU A 220 -74.44 -38.94 16.94
CA LEU A 220 -73.04 -39.07 17.37
C LEU A 220 -72.05 -38.70 16.26
N ASP A 221 -72.38 -38.96 15.00
CA ASP A 221 -71.59 -38.57 13.83
C ASP A 221 -71.65 -37.05 13.61
N ASP A 222 -72.81 -36.42 13.80
CA ASP A 222 -72.97 -34.96 13.80
C ASP A 222 -72.16 -34.32 14.93
N GLU A 223 -72.23 -34.86 16.15
CA GLU A 223 -71.45 -34.36 17.28
C GLU A 223 -69.94 -34.52 17.03
N ARG A 224 -69.50 -35.67 16.49
CA ARG A 224 -68.11 -35.90 16.06
C ARG A 224 -67.67 -34.92 14.96
N SER A 225 -68.55 -34.59 14.02
CA SER A 225 -68.26 -33.62 12.96
C SER A 225 -68.08 -32.19 13.51
N HIS A 226 -68.87 -31.82 14.52
CA HIS A 226 -68.74 -30.54 15.21
C HIS A 226 -67.44 -30.42 16.02
N TYR A 227 -67.05 -31.50 16.71
CA TYR A 227 -65.75 -31.55 17.39
C TYR A 227 -64.58 -31.53 16.39
N SER A 228 -64.67 -32.25 15.27
CA SER A 228 -63.65 -32.22 14.21
C SER A 228 -63.50 -30.82 13.62
N GLY A 229 -64.59 -30.14 13.27
CA GLY A 229 -64.53 -28.78 12.74
C GLY A 229 -64.05 -27.74 13.75
N SER A 230 -64.26 -27.98 15.05
CA SER A 230 -63.69 -27.14 16.12
C SER A 230 -62.18 -27.37 16.27
N GLN A 231 -61.72 -28.61 16.11
CA GLN A 231 -60.31 -28.98 16.10
C GLN A 231 -59.58 -28.34 14.89
N ASP A 232 -60.17 -28.43 13.69
CA ASP A 232 -59.59 -27.85 12.47
C ASP A 232 -59.41 -26.33 12.59
N ARG A 233 -60.35 -25.62 13.22
CA ARG A 233 -60.23 -24.18 13.48
C ARG A 233 -59.11 -23.85 14.47
N LEU A 234 -58.92 -24.68 15.50
CA LEU A 234 -57.83 -24.51 16.46
C LEU A 234 -56.47 -24.76 15.79
N ASP A 235 -56.38 -25.76 14.92
CA ASP A 235 -55.17 -26.07 14.16
C ASP A 235 -54.85 -24.94 13.15
N ASP A 236 -55.84 -24.39 12.46
CA ASP A 236 -55.67 -23.20 11.61
C ASP A 236 -55.16 -21.99 12.41
N GLN A 237 -55.69 -21.76 13.61
CA GLN A 237 -55.26 -20.67 14.47
C GLN A 237 -53.83 -20.90 15.00
N ARG A 238 -53.46 -22.16 15.26
CA ARG A 238 -52.10 -22.57 15.63
C ARG A 238 -51.12 -22.39 14.48
N ASN A 239 -51.50 -22.76 13.26
CA ASN A 239 -50.70 -22.60 12.05
C ASN A 239 -50.45 -21.13 11.73
N ARG A 240 -51.47 -20.28 11.87
CA ARG A 240 -51.31 -18.81 11.73
C ARG A 240 -50.38 -18.22 12.80
N SER A 241 -50.46 -18.72 14.02
CA SER A 241 -49.58 -18.31 15.11
C SER A 241 -48.14 -18.78 14.90
N SER A 242 -47.94 -19.99 14.38
CA SER A 242 -46.62 -20.52 13.99
C SER A 242 -46.01 -19.69 12.86
N GLY A 243 -46.75 -19.46 11.77
CA GLY A 243 -46.26 -18.66 10.66
C GLY A 243 -45.98 -17.20 11.02
N SER A 244 -46.64 -16.65 12.05
CA SER A 244 -46.32 -15.33 12.59
C SER A 244 -45.02 -15.34 13.41
N ARG A 245 -44.74 -16.42 14.16
CA ARG A 245 -43.46 -16.61 14.86
C ARG A 245 -42.30 -16.79 13.89
N ASP A 246 -42.48 -17.60 12.85
CA ASP A 246 -41.43 -17.84 11.85
C ASP A 246 -41.00 -16.53 11.17
N ARG A 247 -41.95 -15.63 10.85
CA ARG A 247 -41.65 -14.30 10.30
C ARG A 247 -40.88 -13.40 11.27
N LEU A 248 -41.17 -13.48 12.57
CA LEU A 248 -40.46 -12.71 13.59
C LEU A 248 -39.04 -13.24 13.78
N ASP A 249 -38.85 -14.56 13.72
CA ASP A 249 -37.53 -15.19 13.78
C ASP A 249 -36.69 -14.86 12.54
N ASP A 250 -37.29 -14.86 11.34
CA ASP A 250 -36.64 -14.39 10.11
C ASP A 250 -36.21 -12.92 10.20
N GLN A 251 -37.08 -12.05 10.72
CA GLN A 251 -36.73 -10.65 10.96
C GLN A 251 -35.58 -10.53 11.97
N ARG A 252 -35.66 -11.27 13.10
CA ARG A 252 -34.62 -11.29 14.13
C ARG A 252 -33.28 -11.79 13.58
N GLY A 253 -33.30 -12.79 12.71
CA GLY A 253 -32.13 -13.30 12.00
C GLY A 253 -31.52 -12.25 11.06
N ARG A 254 -32.34 -11.46 10.34
CA ARG A 254 -31.85 -10.36 9.51
C ARG A 254 -31.20 -9.24 10.32
N TYR A 255 -31.78 -8.87 11.47
CA TYR A 255 -31.19 -7.88 12.36
C TYR A 255 -29.89 -8.41 13.01
N GLY A 256 -29.86 -9.69 13.40
CA GLY A 256 -28.65 -10.37 13.88
C GLY A 256 -27.53 -10.33 12.86
N GLY A 257 -27.77 -10.82 11.63
CA GLY A 257 -26.76 -10.81 10.57
C GLY A 257 -26.33 -9.41 10.12
N SER A 258 -27.17 -8.39 10.31
CA SER A 258 -26.78 -6.99 10.07
C SER A 258 -25.86 -6.46 11.18
N ARG A 259 -26.07 -6.90 12.43
CA ARG A 259 -25.24 -6.57 13.58
C ARG A 259 -23.87 -7.25 13.48
N ASP A 260 -23.83 -8.53 13.13
CA ASP A 260 -22.59 -9.29 12.95
C ASP A 260 -21.69 -8.63 11.89
N ARG A 261 -22.26 -8.15 10.78
CA ARG A 261 -21.50 -7.41 9.75
C ARG A 261 -20.93 -6.08 10.24
N LEU A 262 -21.63 -5.40 11.16
CA LEU A 262 -21.15 -4.14 11.75
C LEU A 262 -20.03 -4.42 12.74
N ASP A 263 -20.12 -5.52 13.51
CA ASP A 263 -19.08 -5.96 14.42
C ASP A 263 -17.83 -6.40 13.64
N ASP A 264 -17.97 -7.18 12.56
CA ASP A 264 -16.88 -7.53 11.64
C ASP A 264 -16.18 -6.29 11.05
N GLN A 265 -16.96 -5.27 10.67
CA GLN A 265 -16.39 -4.01 10.19
C GLN A 265 -15.63 -3.30 11.31
N ARG A 266 -16.19 -3.22 12.51
CA ARG A 266 -15.56 -2.60 13.69
C ARG A 266 -14.25 -3.29 14.05
N ASP A 267 -14.19 -4.62 13.98
CA ASP A 267 -12.98 -5.38 14.27
C ASP A 267 -11.90 -5.18 13.20
N ARG A 268 -12.28 -5.06 11.92
CA ARG A 268 -11.34 -4.66 10.87
C ARG A 268 -10.78 -3.26 11.09
N TYR A 269 -11.61 -2.31 11.52
CA TYR A 269 -11.15 -0.95 11.85
C TYR A 269 -10.21 -0.95 13.06
N ARG A 270 -10.53 -1.73 14.11
CA ARG A 270 -9.64 -1.92 15.26
C ARG A 270 -8.30 -2.52 14.84
N GLY A 271 -8.31 -3.64 14.12
CA GLY A 271 -7.06 -4.26 13.66
C GLY A 271 -6.24 -3.39 12.71
N SER A 272 -6.89 -2.50 11.95
CA SER A 272 -6.18 -1.50 11.15
C SER A 272 -5.54 -0.40 12.00
N ARG A 273 -6.20 -0.01 13.10
CA ARG A 273 -5.67 0.95 14.07
C ARG A 273 -4.50 0.37 14.85
N ASP A 274 -4.62 -0.87 15.33
CA ASP A 274 -3.55 -1.55 16.08
C ASP A 274 -2.27 -1.65 15.25
N ARG A 275 -2.37 -1.95 13.95
CA ARG A 275 -1.21 -1.95 13.04
C ARG A 275 -0.57 -0.58 12.84
N LEU A 276 -1.36 0.50 12.88
CA LEU A 276 -0.84 1.87 12.79
C LEU A 276 -0.12 2.26 14.07
N ASP A 277 -0.64 1.82 15.23
CA ASP A 277 -0.01 2.02 16.53
C ASP A 277 1.31 1.22 16.60
N ASP A 278 1.33 -0.05 16.18
CA ASP A 278 2.55 -0.86 16.07
C ASP A 278 3.62 -0.20 15.16
N GLN A 279 3.19 0.36 14.03
CA GLN A 279 4.09 1.11 13.15
C GLN A 279 4.63 2.36 13.84
N ARG A 280 3.77 3.13 14.50
CA ARG A 280 4.15 4.33 15.24
C ARG A 280 5.17 4.01 16.33
N ASP A 281 4.97 2.94 17.08
CA ASP A 281 5.89 2.48 18.13
C ASP A 281 7.24 2.06 17.54
N ARG A 282 7.23 1.41 16.37
CA ARG A 282 8.45 1.01 15.68
C ARG A 282 9.25 2.23 15.16
N TYR A 283 8.57 3.25 14.66
CA TYR A 283 9.18 4.53 14.28
C TYR A 283 9.69 5.30 15.51
N GLY A 284 8.93 5.31 16.60
CA GLY A 284 9.34 5.86 17.89
C GLY A 284 10.64 5.23 18.39
N GLY A 285 10.67 3.90 18.52
CA GLY A 285 11.88 3.20 18.98
C GLY A 285 13.07 3.31 18.01
N SER A 286 12.84 3.54 16.71
CA SER A 286 13.92 3.84 15.76
C SER A 286 14.48 5.25 15.96
N ARG A 287 13.62 6.21 16.31
CA ARG A 287 14.01 7.58 16.64
C ARG A 287 14.79 7.64 17.95
N ASP A 288 14.32 6.96 18.98
CA ASP A 288 15.00 6.90 20.29
C ASP A 288 16.44 6.38 20.15
N ARG A 289 16.67 5.34 19.31
CA ARG A 289 18.02 4.84 19.03
C ARG A 289 18.92 5.84 18.31
N LEU A 290 18.35 6.69 17.44
CA LEU A 290 19.11 7.73 16.75
C LEU A 290 19.47 8.86 17.71
N ASP A 291 18.57 9.20 18.62
CA ASP A 291 18.82 10.17 19.69
C ASP A 291 19.90 9.65 20.66
N ASP A 292 19.84 8.38 21.09
CA ASP A 292 20.88 7.72 21.89
C ASP A 292 22.26 7.73 21.19
N GLN A 293 22.29 7.47 19.87
CA GLN A 293 23.52 7.55 19.10
C GLN A 293 24.05 8.98 19.06
N ARG A 294 23.18 9.97 18.80
CA ARG A 294 23.54 11.39 18.77
C ARG A 294 24.11 11.85 20.11
N ASP A 295 23.52 11.44 21.23
CA ASP A 295 24.01 11.77 22.57
C ASP A 295 25.36 11.13 22.84
N ARG A 296 25.57 9.88 22.40
CA ARG A 296 26.86 9.20 22.52
C ARG A 296 27.96 9.89 21.69
N TYR A 297 27.64 10.35 20.48
CA TYR A 297 28.56 11.16 19.67
C TYR A 297 28.82 12.54 20.29
N GLY A 298 27.80 13.18 20.85
CA GLY A 298 27.91 14.43 21.60
C GLY A 298 28.87 14.30 22.77
N GLY A 299 28.65 13.32 23.67
CA GLY A 299 29.54 13.09 24.80
C GLY A 299 30.96 12.65 24.41
N SER A 300 31.14 12.01 23.26
CA SER A 300 32.49 11.72 22.73
C SER A 300 33.20 12.99 22.25
N ARG A 301 32.45 13.93 21.67
CA ARG A 301 32.96 15.23 21.23
C ARG A 301 33.33 16.10 22.42
N ASP A 302 32.48 16.17 23.44
CA ASP A 302 32.74 16.95 24.66
C ASP A 302 34.05 16.51 25.33
N ARG A 303 34.31 15.20 25.41
CA ARG A 303 35.59 14.67 25.94
C ARG A 303 36.81 15.08 25.11
N LEU A 304 36.67 15.12 23.79
CA LEU A 304 37.76 15.57 22.91
C LEU A 304 38.03 17.06 23.08
N ASP A 305 36.98 17.86 23.26
CA ASP A 305 37.08 19.29 23.53
C ASP A 305 37.73 19.55 24.90
N ASP A 306 37.35 18.80 25.95
CA ASP A 306 37.99 18.85 27.27
C ASP A 306 39.49 18.50 27.19
N GLN A 307 39.81 17.43 26.45
CA GLN A 307 41.19 17.01 26.27
C GLN A 307 42.01 18.05 25.49
N ARG A 308 41.42 18.66 24.46
CA ARG A 308 42.02 19.78 23.71
C ARG A 308 42.25 21.00 24.59
N ASN A 309 41.29 21.35 25.45
CA ASN A 309 41.42 22.45 26.41
C ASN A 309 42.54 22.17 27.42
N HIS A 310 42.67 20.92 27.88
CA HIS A 310 43.75 20.53 28.78
C HIS A 310 45.14 20.66 28.13
N TYR A 311 45.29 20.23 26.87
CA TYR A 311 46.53 20.42 26.12
C TYR A 311 46.82 21.90 25.84
N GLY A 312 45.78 22.69 25.55
CA GLY A 312 45.88 24.15 25.40
C GLY A 312 46.44 24.80 26.66
N GLY A 313 45.80 24.57 27.82
CA GLY A 313 46.28 25.13 29.09
C GLY A 313 47.66 24.60 29.52
N SER A 314 48.05 23.39 29.12
CA SER A 314 49.41 22.89 29.34
C SER A 314 50.44 23.62 28.48
N ARG A 315 50.07 23.96 27.24
CA ARG A 315 50.91 24.74 26.33
C ARG A 315 51.08 26.17 26.82
N ASP A 316 50.00 26.81 27.25
CA ASP A 316 50.05 28.18 27.78
C ASP A 316 51.02 28.29 28.98
N ARG A 317 51.02 27.29 29.88
CA ARG A 317 51.97 27.23 31.00
C ARG A 317 53.42 27.07 30.55
N LEU A 318 53.68 26.35 29.46
CA LEU A 318 55.04 26.19 28.93
C LEU A 318 55.52 27.49 28.28
N ASP A 319 54.62 28.21 27.60
CA ASP A 319 54.90 29.52 27.02
C ASP A 319 55.20 30.54 28.14
N ASP A 320 54.41 30.57 29.21
CA ASP A 320 54.68 31.40 30.41
C ASP A 320 56.06 31.10 31.04
N GLN A 321 56.43 29.81 31.14
CA GLN A 321 57.75 29.42 31.64
C GLN A 321 58.85 29.91 30.71
N ARG A 322 58.68 29.74 29.39
CA ARG A 322 59.64 30.18 28.37
C ARG A 322 59.87 31.69 28.44
N ASP A 323 58.81 32.46 28.59
CA ASP A 323 58.89 33.92 28.73
C ASP A 323 59.61 34.32 30.01
N ARG A 324 59.38 33.60 31.11
CA ARG A 324 60.08 33.83 32.38
C ARG A 324 61.57 33.53 32.28
N TYR A 325 61.95 32.46 31.58
CA TYR A 325 63.36 32.14 31.30
C TYR A 325 63.99 33.17 30.37
N GLY A 326 63.28 33.62 29.34
CA GLY A 326 63.70 34.71 28.46
C GLY A 326 64.00 35.98 29.24
N GLY A 327 63.04 36.48 30.01
CA GLY A 327 63.25 37.68 30.83
C GLY A 327 64.32 37.53 31.92
N SER A 328 64.60 36.31 32.39
CA SER A 328 65.72 36.06 33.31
C SER A 328 67.07 36.13 32.60
N ARG A 329 67.13 35.66 31.34
CA ARG A 329 68.31 35.75 30.48
C ARG A 329 68.62 37.19 30.12
N ASP A 330 67.61 37.96 29.72
CA ASP A 330 67.77 39.38 29.37
C ASP A 330 68.36 40.17 30.55
N ARG A 331 67.89 39.91 31.79
CA ARG A 331 68.45 40.53 33.01
C ARG A 331 69.91 40.15 33.29
N LEU A 332 70.33 38.94 32.92
CA LEU A 332 71.72 38.50 33.07
C LEU A 332 72.61 39.18 32.04
N ASP A 333 72.14 39.32 30.82
CA ASP A 333 72.82 40.04 29.74
C ASP A 333 72.97 41.52 30.12
N ASP A 334 71.91 42.18 30.61
CA ASP A 334 71.97 43.56 31.14
C ASP A 334 73.01 43.73 32.26
N ARG A 335 73.10 42.76 33.17
CA ARG A 335 74.11 42.78 34.25
C ARG A 335 75.52 42.61 33.69
N ARG A 336 75.70 41.73 32.72
CA ARG A 336 76.98 41.48 32.06
C ARG A 336 77.46 42.73 31.34
N ASP A 337 76.57 43.43 30.64
CA ASP A 337 76.89 44.67 29.93
C ASP A 337 77.27 45.79 30.91
N ARG A 338 76.56 45.90 32.04
CA ARG A 338 76.95 46.85 33.11
C ARG A 338 78.31 46.51 33.71
N SER A 339 78.62 45.24 33.92
CA SER A 339 79.93 44.79 34.43
C SER A 339 81.06 45.04 33.42
N ALA A 340 80.81 44.84 32.13
CA ALA A 340 81.74 45.16 31.06
C ALA A 340 82.02 46.67 31.03
N GLY A 341 80.98 47.51 30.99
CA GLY A 341 81.16 48.96 31.01
C GLY A 341 81.82 49.50 32.30
N SER A 342 81.67 48.79 33.42
CA SER A 342 82.40 49.12 34.66
C SER A 342 83.88 48.75 34.59
N ARG A 343 84.23 47.63 33.95
CA ARG A 343 85.63 47.26 33.68
C ARG A 343 86.29 48.25 32.73
N ASP A 344 85.63 48.58 31.62
CA ASP A 344 86.14 49.55 30.65
C ASP A 344 86.44 50.91 31.31
N ARG A 345 85.59 51.32 32.28
CA ARG A 345 85.81 52.54 33.06
C ARG A 345 87.01 52.43 34.01
N LEU A 346 87.25 51.28 34.62
CA LEU A 346 88.41 51.06 35.49
C LEU A 346 89.71 51.03 34.69
N ASP A 347 89.71 50.38 33.52
CA ASP A 347 90.87 50.35 32.61
C ASP A 347 91.21 51.76 32.12
N TYR A 348 90.20 52.57 31.78
CA TYR A 348 90.40 53.98 31.45
C TYR A 348 91.03 54.80 32.59
N ILE A 349 90.65 54.53 33.84
CA ILE A 349 91.22 55.20 35.02
C ILE A 349 92.67 54.73 35.28
N ASP A 350 92.96 53.44 35.11
CA ASP A 350 94.31 52.90 35.25
C ASP A 350 95.26 53.48 34.21
N ASP A 351 94.81 53.60 32.95
CA ASP A 351 95.57 54.25 31.88
C ASP A 351 95.81 55.74 32.16
N GLN A 352 94.84 56.46 32.74
CA GLN A 352 95.07 57.84 33.19
C GLN A 352 96.10 57.94 34.32
N ASN A 353 96.14 56.97 35.23
CA ASN A 353 97.09 56.96 36.34
C ASN A 353 98.52 56.57 35.90
N LYS A 354 98.66 55.69 34.89
CA LYS A 354 99.96 55.37 34.27
C LYS A 354 100.58 56.57 33.55
N ASN A 355 99.77 57.47 33.00
CA ASN A 355 100.24 58.69 32.33
C ASN A 355 100.55 59.86 33.29
N ARG A 356 100.54 59.65 34.61
CA ARG A 356 100.78 60.69 35.63
C ARG A 356 102.12 60.59 36.36
N TYR A 357 102.98 59.64 36.00
CA TYR A 357 104.33 59.51 36.58
C TYR A 357 105.42 59.70 35.54
#